data_AF-A0A319EGL2-F1
#
_entry.id   AF-A0A319EGL2-F1
#
_cell.length_a   1.000
_cell.length_b   1.000
_cell.length_c   1.000
_cell.angle_alpha   90.00
_cell.angle_beta   90.00
_cell.angle_gamma   90.00
#
_symmetry.space_group_name_H-M   'P 1'
#
loop_
_entity.id
_entity.type
_entity.pdbx_description
1 polymer ?
#
loop_
_entity_poly.entity_id
_entity_poly.type
_entity_poly.pdbx_seq_one_letter_code
_entity_poly.pdbx_strand_id
1 'polypeptide(L)'
;MRFLFNHHSSHHNYARQLQIPQVRDKVLKSLNETFDLVMSCKDVCFDTKINSNLPIKCEELRMSPNGSHLDPSLPIFFDPLGADGVPPPHPTHTETQEHLKQINQEWGQEPTIKLTLGDEAYDLIYTIEDVFRVCRRDVSLPPGDPLISLMHHAKWVASDNISPEIIADGFDGAVFRGRRWMPYAAWKARNALILPHTMIAVLNETREEDKLLMKEVRTILAVMITRLEGGSFPHHTAVPVSRAFKLYEFSLLLTSFFDK
;
A
#
# COMPACT_ATOMS: atom_id res chain seq x y z
N MET A 1 44.24 -9.16 -39.21
CA MET A 1 42.90 -8.58 -38.97
C MET A 1 42.70 -8.51 -37.46
N ARG A 2 42.71 -7.31 -36.86
CA ARG A 2 42.47 -7.10 -35.42
C ARG A 2 40.96 -7.09 -35.17
N PHE A 3 40.47 -8.00 -34.32
CA PHE A 3 39.12 -7.89 -33.75
C PHE A 3 39.19 -6.99 -32.51
N LEU A 4 38.53 -5.84 -32.58
CA LEU A 4 38.28 -4.96 -31.45
C LEU A 4 37.14 -5.57 -30.62
N PHE A 5 37.44 -5.93 -29.37
CA PHE A 5 36.40 -6.22 -28.39
C PHE A 5 35.75 -4.91 -27.93
N ASN A 6 34.43 -4.80 -28.12
CA ASN A 6 33.62 -3.73 -27.55
C ASN A 6 33.61 -3.85 -26.02
N HIS A 7 34.44 -3.04 -25.34
CA HIS A 7 34.50 -2.94 -23.88
C HIS A 7 33.52 -1.90 -23.28
N HIS A 8 32.58 -1.36 -24.07
CA HIS A 8 31.76 -0.22 -23.63
C HIS A 8 30.47 -0.56 -22.85
N SER A 9 30.00 -1.81 -22.82
CA SER A 9 28.77 -2.16 -22.06
C SER A 9 29.00 -2.49 -20.58
N SER A 10 30.25 -2.73 -20.16
CA SER A 10 30.56 -3.12 -18.76
C SER A 10 30.67 -1.92 -17.82
N HIS A 11 31.21 -0.79 -18.29
CA HIS A 11 31.44 0.39 -17.44
C HIS A 11 30.16 1.16 -17.12
N HIS A 12 29.18 1.19 -18.04
CA HIS A 12 27.88 1.83 -17.78
C HIS A 12 27.05 1.07 -16.73
N ASN A 13 27.04 -0.27 -16.77
CA ASN A 13 26.35 -1.07 -15.75
C ASN A 13 27.02 -0.95 -14.37
N TYR A 14 28.35 -0.90 -14.32
CA TYR A 14 29.09 -0.78 -13.06
C TYR A 14 28.94 0.61 -12.42
N ALA A 15 29.00 1.69 -13.21
CA ALA A 15 28.77 3.05 -12.71
C ALA A 15 27.32 3.25 -12.22
N ARG A 16 26.34 2.64 -12.89
CA ARG A 16 24.92 2.68 -12.48
C ARG A 16 24.70 1.89 -11.18
N GLN A 17 25.33 0.72 -11.03
CA GLN A 17 25.30 -0.07 -9.80
C GLN A 17 25.94 0.62 -8.59
N LEU A 18 26.95 1.48 -8.79
CA LEU A 18 27.57 2.28 -7.74
C LEU A 18 26.75 3.54 -7.38
N GLN A 19 25.94 4.06 -8.30
CA GLN A 19 25.07 5.21 -8.05
C GLN A 19 23.84 4.86 -7.21
N ILE A 20 23.28 3.65 -7.36
CA ILE A 20 22.07 3.24 -6.66
C ILE A 20 22.22 3.27 -5.12
N PRO A 21 23.29 2.74 -4.51
CA PRO A 21 23.52 2.89 -3.06
C PRO A 21 23.62 4.34 -2.61
N GLN A 22 24.31 5.20 -3.38
CA GLN A 22 24.46 6.63 -3.04
C GLN A 22 23.13 7.38 -3.11
N VAL A 23 22.29 7.07 -4.11
CA VAL A 23 20.94 7.62 -4.22
C VAL A 23 20.07 7.13 -3.07
N ARG A 24 20.13 5.84 -2.75
CA ARG A 24 19.41 5.22 -1.63
C ARG A 24 19.75 5.89 -0.30
N ASP A 25 21.03 6.07 0.01
CA ASP A 25 21.48 6.71 1.25
C ASP A 25 20.98 8.16 1.35
N LYS A 26 21.01 8.89 0.22
CA LYS A 26 20.48 10.26 0.16
C LYS A 26 18.97 10.30 0.39
N VAL A 27 18.21 9.38 -0.21
CA VAL A 27 16.76 9.25 -0.02
C VAL A 27 16.46 8.89 1.44
N LEU A 28 17.16 7.91 2.01
CA LEU A 28 17.02 7.51 3.41
C LEU A 28 17.27 8.68 4.36
N LYS A 29 18.34 9.46 4.13
CA LYS A 29 18.62 10.65 4.92
C LYS A 29 17.46 11.65 4.84
N SER A 30 16.97 11.93 3.63
CA SER A 30 15.84 12.85 3.43
C SER A 30 14.55 12.36 4.11
N LEU A 31 14.27 11.05 4.09
CA LEU A 31 13.09 10.46 4.72
C LEU A 31 13.18 10.55 6.24
N ASN A 32 14.35 10.24 6.83
CA ASN A 32 14.57 10.37 8.26
C ASN A 32 14.41 11.83 8.73
N GLU A 33 15.03 12.79 8.03
CA GLU A 33 14.86 14.23 8.32
C GLU A 33 13.38 14.66 8.23
N THR A 34 12.65 14.15 7.23
CA THR A 34 11.22 14.42 7.08
C THR A 34 10.39 13.80 8.20
N PHE A 35 10.73 12.58 8.63
CA PHE A 35 10.08 11.90 9.73
C PHE A 35 10.23 12.68 11.04
N ASP A 36 11.42 13.17 11.34
CA ASP A 36 11.69 14.00 12.52
C ASP A 36 10.87 15.30 12.51
N LEU A 37 10.78 15.97 11.35
CA LEU A 37 9.94 17.17 11.19
C LEU A 37 8.46 16.86 11.45
N VAL A 38 7.96 15.76 10.87
CA VAL A 38 6.59 15.27 11.06
C VAL A 38 6.30 14.90 12.52
N MET A 39 7.30 14.37 13.25
CA MET A 39 7.19 14.05 14.67
C MET A 39 7.15 15.31 15.55
N SER A 40 7.82 16.40 15.13
CA SER A 40 7.80 17.68 15.83
C SER A 40 6.49 18.47 15.64
N CYS A 41 5.74 18.15 14.58
CA CYS A 41 4.46 18.78 14.28
C CYS A 41 3.39 18.40 15.31
N LYS A 42 2.64 19.40 15.78
CA LYS A 42 1.56 19.25 16.78
C LYS A 42 0.18 19.13 16.16
N ASP A 43 0.06 19.38 14.87
CA ASP A 43 -1.20 19.32 14.15
C ASP A 43 -1.69 17.87 14.02
N VAL A 44 -3.01 17.70 13.90
CA VAL A 44 -3.63 16.38 13.76
C VAL A 44 -3.68 15.96 12.29
N CYS A 45 -3.90 16.93 11.41
CA CYS A 45 -4.04 16.76 9.97
C CYS A 45 -2.88 17.42 9.25
N PHE A 46 -2.54 16.88 8.08
CA PHE A 46 -1.62 17.45 7.12
C PHE A 46 -2.42 18.37 6.17
N ASP A 47 -2.14 19.67 6.20
CA ASP A 47 -2.87 20.68 5.41
C ASP A 47 -1.93 21.54 4.53
N THR A 48 -2.50 22.50 3.80
CA THR A 48 -1.75 23.40 2.90
C THR A 48 -0.72 24.28 3.60
N LYS A 49 -0.89 24.61 4.89
CA LYS A 49 0.08 25.42 5.65
C LYS A 49 1.26 24.57 6.12
N ILE A 50 1.01 23.31 6.44
CA ILE A 50 2.05 22.34 6.79
C ILE A 50 2.81 21.89 5.54
N ASN A 51 2.11 21.72 4.42
CA ASN A 51 2.64 21.34 3.12
C ASN A 51 3.80 22.24 2.65
N SER A 52 3.77 23.55 2.95
CA SER A 52 4.84 24.45 2.51
C SER A 52 6.17 24.24 3.24
N ASN A 53 6.14 23.61 4.42
CA ASN A 53 7.31 23.44 5.28
C ASN A 53 7.85 22.01 5.26
N LEU A 54 7.05 21.04 4.80
CA LEU A 54 7.46 19.65 4.69
C LEU A 54 7.86 19.33 3.24
N PRO A 55 8.94 18.57 3.01
CA PRO A 55 9.36 18.15 1.66
C PRO A 55 8.48 17.00 1.13
N ILE A 56 7.18 17.06 1.39
CA ILE A 56 6.19 16.05 0.99
C ILE A 56 5.28 16.69 -0.04
N LYS A 57 5.09 16.00 -1.17
CA LYS A 57 4.14 16.39 -2.20
C LYS A 57 3.06 15.31 -2.28
N CYS A 58 1.82 15.70 -1.99
CA CYS A 58 0.66 14.82 -2.15
C CYS A 58 -0.05 15.18 -3.45
N GLU A 59 -0.33 14.17 -4.28
CA GLU A 59 -1.05 14.32 -5.54
C GLU A 59 -2.24 13.37 -5.53
N GLU A 60 -3.38 13.84 -6.04
CA GLU A 60 -4.58 13.02 -6.17
C GLU A 60 -4.39 12.00 -7.31
N LEU A 61 -4.57 10.72 -7.01
CA LEU A 61 -4.55 9.67 -8.02
C LEU A 61 -5.90 9.65 -8.76
N ARG A 62 -5.93 10.21 -9.97
CA ARG A 62 -7.13 10.24 -10.81
C ARG A 62 -7.12 9.08 -11.81
N MET A 63 -8.15 8.24 -11.73
CA MET A 63 -8.31 7.06 -12.57
C MET A 63 -9.62 7.08 -13.33
N SER A 64 -9.61 6.56 -14.55
CA SER A 64 -10.83 6.25 -15.30
C SER A 64 -11.50 4.98 -14.76
N PRO A 65 -12.80 4.75 -15.07
CA PRO A 65 -13.53 3.56 -14.62
C PRO A 65 -12.88 2.22 -15.01
N ASN A 66 -12.18 2.19 -16.14
CA ASN A 66 -11.45 1.03 -16.66
C ASN A 66 -10.05 0.85 -16.03
N GLY A 67 -9.67 1.66 -15.03
CA GLY A 67 -8.41 1.53 -14.30
C GLY A 67 -7.23 2.31 -14.86
N SER A 68 -7.37 3.01 -15.99
CA SER A 68 -6.28 3.79 -16.56
C SER A 68 -6.06 5.12 -15.83
N HIS A 69 -4.83 5.61 -15.82
CA HIS A 69 -4.49 6.93 -15.26
C HIS A 69 -5.02 8.05 -16.14
N LEU A 70 -5.70 9.03 -15.54
CA LEU A 70 -6.21 10.21 -16.27
C LEU A 70 -5.12 11.27 -16.47
N ASP A 71 -4.11 11.28 -15.61
CA ASP A 71 -2.99 12.22 -15.67
C ASP A 71 -1.72 11.54 -16.18
N PRO A 72 -1.29 11.81 -17.42
CA PRO A 72 -0.10 11.18 -18.00
C PRO A 72 1.22 11.81 -17.54
N SER A 73 1.18 12.91 -16.76
CA SER A 73 2.35 13.76 -16.49
C SER A 73 3.16 13.40 -15.25
N LEU A 74 2.94 12.23 -14.65
CA LEU A 74 3.69 11.76 -13.49
C LEU A 74 4.22 10.36 -13.75
N PRO A 75 5.38 9.98 -13.19
CA PRO A 75 5.81 8.59 -13.25
C PRO A 75 4.71 7.70 -12.65
N ILE A 76 4.17 6.80 -13.47
CA ILE A 76 3.14 5.85 -13.07
C ILE A 76 3.80 4.72 -12.30
N PHE A 77 3.57 4.70 -10.99
CA PHE A 77 4.18 3.77 -10.05
C PHE A 77 3.29 2.55 -9.77
N PHE A 78 2.00 2.65 -10.04
CA PHE A 78 1.05 1.58 -9.79
C PHE A 78 0.08 1.53 -10.94
N ASP A 79 -0.13 0.34 -11.51
CA ASP A 79 -1.09 0.12 -12.60
C ASP A 79 -2.25 -0.74 -12.09
N PRO A 80 -3.28 -0.11 -11.51
CA PRO A 80 -4.42 -0.83 -10.94
C PRO A 80 -5.20 -1.59 -12.01
N LEU A 81 -5.62 -2.80 -11.65
CA LEU A 81 -6.67 -3.49 -12.39
C LEU A 81 -7.97 -2.68 -12.27
N GLY A 82 -8.51 -2.20 -13.40
CA GLY A 82 -9.85 -1.62 -13.45
C GLY A 82 -10.90 -2.61 -12.95
N ALA A 83 -12.12 -2.14 -12.70
CA ALA A 83 -13.19 -3.01 -12.18
C ALA A 83 -13.43 -4.25 -13.07
N ASP A 84 -13.38 -4.07 -14.39
CA ASP A 84 -13.51 -5.15 -15.37
C ASP A 84 -12.33 -6.14 -15.38
N GLY A 85 -11.17 -5.70 -14.87
CA GLY A 85 -9.97 -6.51 -14.72
C GLY A 85 -9.96 -7.36 -13.45
N VAL A 86 -10.92 -7.16 -12.54
CA VAL A 86 -11.07 -7.97 -11.32
C VAL A 86 -11.91 -9.20 -11.66
N PRO A 87 -11.35 -10.42 -11.57
CA PRO A 87 -12.11 -11.61 -11.92
C PRO A 87 -13.36 -11.78 -11.04
N PRO A 88 -14.49 -12.24 -11.60
CA PRO A 88 -15.74 -12.31 -10.86
C PRO A 88 -15.69 -13.40 -9.78
N PRO A 89 -16.46 -13.26 -8.69
CA PRO A 89 -16.62 -14.34 -7.73
C PRO A 89 -17.15 -15.61 -8.40
N HIS A 90 -16.65 -16.78 -7.99
CA HIS A 90 -17.09 -18.04 -8.56
C HIS A 90 -18.55 -18.35 -8.18
N PRO A 91 -19.47 -18.56 -9.14
CA PRO A 91 -20.91 -18.68 -8.87
C PRO A 91 -21.31 -19.87 -7.98
N THR A 92 -20.50 -20.93 -7.90
CA THR A 92 -20.86 -22.16 -7.19
C THR A 92 -20.00 -22.43 -5.95
N HIS A 93 -19.06 -21.55 -5.60
CA HIS A 93 -18.29 -21.71 -4.38
C HIS A 93 -19.13 -21.34 -3.16
N THR A 94 -19.58 -22.35 -2.40
CA THR A 94 -20.53 -22.21 -1.29
C THR A 94 -20.16 -21.09 -0.32
N GLU A 95 -18.94 -21.12 0.23
CA GLU A 95 -18.48 -20.13 1.21
C GLU A 95 -18.45 -18.70 0.62
N THR A 96 -18.09 -18.56 -0.66
CA THR A 96 -18.11 -17.23 -1.33
C THR A 96 -19.54 -16.73 -1.52
N GLN A 97 -20.47 -17.60 -1.89
CA GLN A 97 -21.87 -17.21 -2.08
C GLN A 97 -22.54 -16.87 -0.75
N GLU A 98 -22.26 -17.61 0.33
CA GLU A 98 -22.75 -17.31 1.67
C GLU A 98 -22.26 -15.95 2.15
N HIS A 99 -20.96 -15.69 2.03
CA HIS A 99 -20.35 -14.44 2.46
C HIS A 99 -20.88 -13.23 1.65
N LEU A 100 -20.96 -13.36 0.31
CA LEU A 100 -21.52 -12.30 -0.54
C LEU A 100 -23.01 -12.06 -0.25
N LYS A 101 -23.77 -13.12 0.04
CA LYS A 101 -25.17 -12.99 0.43
C LYS A 101 -25.30 -12.22 1.74
N GLN A 102 -24.47 -12.53 2.73
CA GLN A 102 -24.46 -11.81 4.01
C GLN A 102 -24.14 -10.33 3.80
N ILE A 103 -23.05 -10.00 3.09
CA ILE A 103 -22.69 -8.62 2.75
C ILE A 103 -23.86 -7.90 2.07
N ASN A 104 -24.45 -8.50 1.03
CA ASN A 104 -25.55 -7.86 0.30
C ASN A 104 -26.84 -7.70 1.12
N GLN A 105 -27.07 -8.57 2.12
CA GLN A 105 -28.23 -8.46 3.02
C GLN A 105 -28.04 -7.34 4.04
N GLU A 106 -26.81 -7.16 4.53
CA GLU A 106 -26.45 -6.15 5.53
C GLU A 106 -26.19 -4.77 4.88
N TRP A 107 -25.81 -4.74 3.60
CA TRP A 107 -25.46 -3.53 2.89
C TRP A 107 -26.61 -2.52 2.85
N GLY A 108 -26.37 -1.32 3.38
CA GLY A 108 -27.34 -0.23 3.41
C GLY A 108 -28.49 -0.42 4.39
N GLN A 109 -28.48 -1.48 5.22
CA GLN A 109 -29.39 -1.60 6.35
C GLN A 109 -28.95 -0.69 7.49
N GLU A 110 -29.90 -0.09 8.21
CA GLU A 110 -29.56 0.59 9.45
C GLU A 110 -29.14 -0.44 10.51
N PRO A 111 -28.00 -0.24 11.19
CA PRO A 111 -27.57 -1.12 12.26
C PRO A 111 -28.64 -1.24 13.34
N THR A 112 -28.96 -2.48 13.75
CA THR A 112 -29.89 -2.73 14.86
C THR A 112 -29.34 -2.28 16.21
N ILE A 113 -28.01 -2.17 16.30
CA ILE A 113 -27.28 -1.65 17.46
C ILE A 113 -26.54 -0.40 16.99
N LYS A 114 -26.57 0.65 17.81
CA LYS A 114 -25.76 1.85 17.54
C LYS A 114 -24.28 1.51 17.70
N LEU A 115 -23.60 1.32 16.59
CA LEU A 115 -22.17 1.08 16.52
C LEU A 115 -21.38 2.36 16.83
N THR A 116 -20.19 2.19 17.39
CA THR A 116 -19.21 3.28 17.40
C THR A 116 -18.54 3.37 16.04
N LEU A 117 -17.86 4.49 15.77
CA LEU A 117 -17.09 4.65 14.53
C LEU A 117 -15.99 3.60 14.37
N GLY A 118 -15.33 3.26 15.48
CA GLY A 118 -14.32 2.20 15.48
C GLY A 118 -14.94 0.86 15.08
N ASP A 119 -16.14 0.54 15.55
CA ASP A 119 -16.83 -0.70 15.19
C ASP A 119 -17.19 -0.71 13.69
N GLU A 120 -17.73 0.40 13.15
CA GLU A 120 -18.06 0.53 11.73
C GLU A 120 -16.82 0.37 10.84
N ALA A 121 -15.71 1.02 11.18
CA ALA A 121 -14.45 0.90 10.45
C ALA A 121 -13.86 -0.52 10.56
N TYR A 122 -14.01 -1.17 11.71
CA TYR A 122 -13.56 -2.53 11.96
C TYR A 122 -14.37 -3.56 11.15
N ASP A 123 -15.68 -3.40 11.08
CA ASP A 123 -16.53 -4.29 10.29
C ASP A 123 -16.22 -4.13 8.79
N LEU A 124 -15.99 -2.91 8.33
CA LEU A 124 -15.63 -2.65 6.93
C LEU A 124 -14.28 -3.27 6.56
N ILE A 125 -13.23 -3.03 7.35
CA ILE A 125 -11.89 -3.55 7.05
C ILE A 125 -11.89 -5.08 7.02
N TYR A 126 -12.62 -5.70 7.95
CA TYR A 126 -12.75 -7.15 8.04
C TYR A 126 -13.48 -7.70 6.81
N THR A 127 -14.56 -7.05 6.40
CA THR A 127 -15.32 -7.40 5.20
C THR A 127 -14.47 -7.31 3.94
N ILE A 128 -13.69 -6.22 3.77
CA ILE A 128 -12.78 -6.05 2.64
C ILE A 128 -11.70 -7.13 2.65
N GLU A 129 -11.11 -7.40 3.81
CA GLU A 129 -10.08 -8.42 3.98
C GLU A 129 -10.61 -9.81 3.62
N ASP A 130 -11.78 -10.20 4.13
CA ASP A 130 -12.35 -11.51 3.85
C ASP A 130 -12.70 -11.67 2.37
N VAL A 131 -13.26 -10.65 1.72
CA VAL A 131 -13.49 -10.67 0.28
C VAL A 131 -12.19 -10.78 -0.51
N PHE A 132 -11.11 -10.15 -0.04
CA PHE A 132 -9.81 -10.20 -0.68
C PHE A 132 -9.11 -11.56 -0.51
N ARG A 133 -9.21 -12.14 0.69
CA ARG A 133 -8.47 -13.33 1.13
C ARG A 133 -9.20 -14.63 0.83
N VAL A 134 -10.52 -14.68 1.04
CA VAL A 134 -11.34 -15.89 1.08
C VAL A 134 -12.13 -16.07 -0.21
N CYS A 135 -12.78 -15.01 -0.72
CA CYS A 135 -13.69 -15.14 -1.87
C CYS A 135 -12.97 -15.65 -3.12
N ARG A 136 -13.38 -16.84 -3.58
CA ARG A 136 -12.80 -17.51 -4.75
C ARG A 136 -13.27 -16.86 -6.03
N ARG A 137 -12.35 -16.69 -6.96
CA ARG A 137 -12.57 -16.05 -8.26
C ARG A 137 -12.36 -17.06 -9.39
N ASP A 138 -13.13 -16.87 -10.44
CA ASP A 138 -12.96 -17.63 -11.68
C ASP A 138 -11.79 -17.05 -12.46
N VAL A 139 -10.68 -17.78 -12.53
CA VAL A 139 -9.47 -17.36 -13.25
C VAL A 139 -9.18 -18.31 -14.40
N SER A 140 -9.10 -17.74 -15.60
CA SER A 140 -8.73 -18.46 -16.83
C SER A 140 -7.22 -18.77 -16.87
N LEU A 141 -6.70 -19.57 -15.94
CA LEU A 141 -5.26 -19.86 -15.86
C LEU A 141 -4.96 -21.37 -15.90
N PRO A 142 -4.50 -21.90 -17.04
CA PRO A 142 -3.80 -23.19 -17.10
C PRO A 142 -2.27 -23.00 -16.92
N PRO A 143 -1.54 -23.91 -16.24
CA PRO A 143 -1.99 -24.98 -15.35
C PRO A 143 -1.99 -24.52 -13.89
N GLY A 144 -3.15 -24.52 -13.23
CA GLY A 144 -3.30 -24.14 -11.83
C GLY A 144 -4.69 -24.48 -11.29
N ASP A 145 -4.85 -24.33 -9.97
CA ASP A 145 -6.15 -24.40 -9.30
C ASP A 145 -7.09 -23.35 -9.94
N PRO A 146 -8.23 -23.74 -10.53
CA PRO A 146 -9.11 -22.81 -11.25
C PRO A 146 -9.75 -21.76 -10.34
N LEU A 147 -9.61 -21.90 -9.01
CA LEU A 147 -10.25 -21.07 -7.99
C LEU A 147 -9.23 -20.45 -7.04
N ILE A 148 -8.85 -19.21 -7.32
CA ILE A 148 -7.95 -18.44 -6.44
C ILE A 148 -8.66 -17.23 -5.84
N SER A 149 -8.23 -16.81 -4.65
CA SER A 149 -8.68 -15.53 -4.09
C SER A 149 -7.97 -14.35 -4.76
N LEU A 150 -8.48 -13.13 -4.56
CA LEU A 150 -7.83 -11.92 -5.08
C LEU A 150 -6.42 -11.74 -4.50
N MET A 151 -6.21 -12.10 -3.23
CA MET A 151 -4.88 -12.11 -2.61
C MET A 151 -3.89 -13.00 -3.38
N HIS A 152 -4.32 -14.20 -3.76
CA HIS A 152 -3.50 -15.12 -4.54
C HIS A 152 -3.30 -14.65 -5.99
N HIS A 153 -4.35 -14.08 -6.61
CA HIS A 153 -4.29 -13.50 -7.94
C HIS A 153 -3.29 -12.33 -8.00
N ALA A 154 -3.33 -11.44 -7.01
CA ALA A 154 -2.40 -10.34 -6.83
C ALA A 154 -1.00 -10.81 -6.36
N LYS A 155 -0.83 -12.11 -6.09
CA LYS A 155 0.41 -12.73 -5.60
C LYS A 155 0.94 -12.08 -4.31
N TRP A 156 0.01 -11.68 -3.44
CA TRP A 156 0.31 -11.15 -2.12
C TRP A 156 0.27 -12.26 -1.07
N VAL A 157 0.97 -12.02 0.02
CA VAL A 157 0.94 -12.84 1.24
C VAL A 157 0.67 -11.92 2.41
N ALA A 158 -0.15 -12.37 3.35
CA ALA A 158 -0.30 -11.70 4.63
C ALA A 158 1.08 -11.63 5.31
N SER A 159 1.36 -10.50 5.96
CA SER A 159 2.50 -10.39 6.86
C SER A 159 2.14 -11.04 8.19
N ASP A 160 3.00 -11.92 8.72
CA ASP A 160 2.75 -12.58 10.00
C ASP A 160 2.70 -11.55 11.13
N ASN A 161 3.53 -10.50 11.02
CA ASN A 161 3.49 -9.33 11.87
C ASN A 161 3.65 -8.03 11.05
N ILE A 162 3.05 -6.93 11.51
CA ILE A 162 3.32 -5.59 10.95
C ILE A 162 4.68 -5.08 11.45
N SER A 163 4.96 -5.24 12.74
CA SER A 163 6.27 -4.92 13.34
C SER A 163 6.93 -6.22 13.83
N PRO A 164 8.23 -6.47 13.53
CA PRO A 164 9.18 -5.57 12.87
C PRO A 164 9.23 -5.71 11.33
N GLU A 165 8.37 -6.52 10.71
CA GLU A 165 8.56 -6.96 9.31
C GLU A 165 8.27 -5.89 8.25
N ILE A 166 7.22 -5.10 8.48
CA ILE A 166 6.76 -4.03 7.58
C ILE A 166 7.20 -2.66 8.11
N ILE A 167 7.16 -2.51 9.43
CA ILE A 167 7.58 -1.32 10.17
C ILE A 167 8.59 -1.78 11.22
N ALA A 168 9.77 -1.16 11.31
CA ALA A 168 10.74 -1.49 12.33
C ALA A 168 10.21 -1.12 13.73
N ASP A 169 10.58 -1.93 14.72
CA ASP A 169 10.20 -1.78 16.14
C ASP A 169 10.51 -0.40 16.72
N GLY A 170 11.59 0.25 16.25
CA GLY A 170 11.94 1.62 16.63
C GLY A 170 10.84 2.66 16.33
N PHE A 171 9.95 2.38 15.37
CA PHE A 171 8.82 3.25 15.03
C PHE A 171 7.55 2.95 15.82
N ASP A 172 7.51 1.89 16.65
CA ASP A 172 6.27 1.42 17.27
C ASP A 172 5.60 2.51 18.11
N GLY A 173 6.42 3.28 18.85
CA GLY A 173 5.96 4.40 19.64
C GLY A 173 5.32 5.53 18.83
N ALA A 174 5.72 5.71 17.57
CA ALA A 174 5.19 6.76 16.70
C ALA A 174 3.92 6.30 15.96
N VAL A 175 3.85 5.01 15.60
CA VAL A 175 2.81 4.45 14.73
C VAL A 175 1.66 3.84 15.53
N PHE A 176 1.94 3.07 16.59
CA PHE A 176 0.91 2.34 17.35
C PHE A 176 0.41 3.10 18.59
N ARG A 177 0.99 4.26 18.94
CA ARG A 177 0.48 5.05 20.08
C ARG A 177 -0.78 5.84 19.72
N GLY A 178 -1.90 5.39 20.26
CA GLY A 178 -3.15 6.14 20.35
C GLY A 178 -4.37 5.23 20.20
N ARG A 179 -5.47 5.59 20.89
CA ARG A 179 -6.68 4.74 20.89
C ARG A 179 -7.50 4.78 19.60
N ARG A 180 -7.31 5.81 18.76
CA ARG A 180 -8.16 6.13 17.61
C ARG A 180 -7.54 5.83 16.24
N TRP A 181 -6.37 5.20 16.23
CA TRP A 181 -5.61 4.89 15.02
C TRP A 181 -4.65 3.75 15.27
N MET A 182 -4.65 2.72 14.43
CA MET A 182 -3.63 1.68 14.44
C MET A 182 -3.54 0.97 13.07
N PRO A 183 -2.32 0.62 12.60
CA PRO A 183 -2.16 -0.37 11.54
C PRO A 183 -2.89 -1.65 11.95
N TYR A 184 -3.73 -2.16 11.07
CA TYR A 184 -4.58 -3.32 11.35
C TYR A 184 -4.02 -4.59 10.72
N ALA A 185 -3.75 -4.52 9.42
CA ALA A 185 -3.25 -5.63 8.65
C ALA A 185 -2.25 -5.14 7.60
N ALA A 186 -1.31 -6.01 7.24
CA ALA A 186 -0.36 -5.75 6.19
C ALA A 186 -0.16 -6.96 5.30
N TRP A 187 0.05 -6.70 4.01
CA TRP A 187 0.34 -7.69 3.00
C TRP A 187 1.55 -7.27 2.21
N LYS A 188 2.35 -8.24 1.80
CA LYS A 188 3.54 -8.01 0.99
C LYS A 188 3.50 -8.86 -0.26
N ALA A 189 4.04 -8.34 -1.34
CA ALA A 189 4.34 -9.11 -2.53
C ALA A 189 5.24 -10.29 -2.16
N ARG A 190 4.99 -11.47 -2.74
CA ARG A 190 5.91 -12.62 -2.57
C ARG A 190 7.31 -12.21 -3.05
N ASN A 191 8.35 -12.58 -2.28
CA ASN A 191 9.76 -12.22 -2.54
C ASN A 191 10.26 -12.55 -3.96
N ALA A 192 9.60 -13.45 -4.69
CA ALA A 192 9.94 -13.83 -6.07
C ALA A 192 9.45 -12.83 -7.14
N LEU A 193 8.76 -11.75 -6.76
CA LEU A 193 8.22 -10.77 -7.71
C LEU A 193 9.22 -9.65 -7.97
N ILE A 194 9.33 -9.28 -9.25
CA ILE A 194 10.23 -8.24 -9.77
C ILE A 194 9.88 -6.84 -9.22
N LEU A 195 8.63 -6.66 -8.75
CA LEU A 195 8.14 -5.40 -8.18
C LEU A 195 7.58 -5.68 -6.78
N PRO A 196 8.38 -5.48 -5.73
CA PRO A 196 7.88 -5.66 -4.38
C PRO A 196 6.89 -4.54 -4.07
N HIS A 197 5.79 -4.91 -3.43
CA HIS A 197 4.75 -4.00 -2.98
C HIS A 197 4.40 -4.36 -1.55
N THR A 198 4.02 -3.36 -0.77
CA THR A 198 3.48 -3.56 0.57
C THR A 198 2.17 -2.80 0.66
N MET A 199 1.13 -3.48 1.12
CA MET A 199 -0.15 -2.87 1.43
C MET A 199 -0.33 -2.89 2.94
N ILE A 200 -0.78 -1.77 3.50
CA ILE A 200 -1.12 -1.66 4.91
C ILE A 200 -2.52 -1.07 4.97
N ALA A 201 -3.40 -1.80 5.64
CA ALA A 201 -4.72 -1.34 5.98
C ALA A 201 -4.66 -0.69 7.36
N VAL A 202 -5.20 0.53 7.46
CA VAL A 202 -5.14 1.28 8.70
C VAL A 202 -6.52 1.73 9.14
N LEU A 203 -6.79 1.50 10.42
CA LEU A 203 -8.06 1.85 11.05
C LEU A 203 -7.99 3.26 11.63
N ASN A 204 -9.02 4.06 11.35
CA ASN A 204 -9.16 5.42 11.84
C ASN A 204 -10.56 5.67 12.40
N GLU A 205 -10.64 6.22 13.60
CA GLU A 205 -11.94 6.53 14.24
C GLU A 205 -12.33 8.01 14.07
N THR A 206 -11.76 8.70 13.08
CA THR A 206 -12.04 10.11 12.82
C THR A 206 -12.79 10.31 11.51
N ARG A 207 -13.93 10.98 11.58
CA ARG A 207 -14.76 11.42 10.44
C ARG A 207 -14.15 12.52 9.58
N GLU A 208 -12.87 12.82 9.71
CA GLU A 208 -12.31 14.00 9.06
C GLU A 208 -12.44 13.94 7.54
N GLU A 209 -12.96 15.02 6.97
CA GLU A 209 -13.15 15.24 5.55
C GLU A 209 -11.78 15.29 4.85
N ASP A 210 -11.46 14.30 4.01
CA ASP A 210 -10.42 14.33 2.96
C ASP A 210 -9.00 14.78 3.31
N LYS A 211 -8.68 14.86 4.59
CA LYS A 211 -7.37 15.31 5.03
C LYS A 211 -6.53 14.11 5.40
N LEU A 212 -5.35 14.06 4.82
CA LEU A 212 -4.31 13.13 5.23
C LEU A 212 -3.94 13.44 6.69
N LEU A 213 -4.05 12.47 7.58
CA LEU A 213 -3.68 12.63 8.98
C LEU A 213 -2.16 12.62 9.15
N MET A 214 -1.67 13.36 10.15
CA MET A 214 -0.24 13.30 10.49
C MET A 214 0.21 11.88 10.86
N LYS A 215 -0.69 11.06 11.42
CA LYS A 215 -0.42 9.65 11.71
C LYS A 215 -0.32 8.77 10.46
N GLU A 216 -1.07 9.09 9.41
CA GLU A 216 -0.94 8.44 8.10
C GLU A 216 0.43 8.75 7.51
N VAL A 217 0.83 10.03 7.50
CA VAL A 217 2.16 10.45 7.04
C VAL A 217 3.28 9.76 7.81
N ARG A 218 3.17 9.68 9.15
CA ARG A 218 4.13 8.95 10.00
C ARG A 218 4.24 7.49 9.61
N THR A 219 3.10 6.83 9.41
CA THR A 219 3.05 5.41 9.02
C THR A 219 3.71 5.20 7.66
N ILE A 220 3.37 6.04 6.67
CA ILE A 220 3.97 6.01 5.34
C ILE A 220 5.50 6.13 5.43
N LEU A 221 6.00 7.15 6.14
CA LEU A 221 7.43 7.40 6.27
C LEU A 221 8.14 6.24 7.00
N ALA A 222 7.57 5.74 8.10
CA ALA A 222 8.13 4.63 8.86
C ALA A 222 8.27 3.37 8.01
N VAL A 223 7.26 3.06 7.19
CA VAL A 223 7.30 1.94 6.24
C VAL A 223 8.38 2.18 5.20
N MET A 224 8.40 3.35 4.55
CA MET A 224 9.42 3.65 3.54
C MET A 224 10.84 3.51 4.09
N ILE A 225 11.10 4.06 5.28
CA ILE A 225 12.42 3.98 5.94
C ILE A 225 12.74 2.52 6.25
N THR A 226 11.86 1.79 6.95
CA THR A 226 12.07 0.37 7.29
C THR A 226 12.44 -0.46 6.07
N ARG A 227 11.74 -0.24 4.96
CA ARG A 227 11.93 -1.03 3.75
C ARG A 227 13.15 -0.61 2.93
N LEU A 228 13.54 0.66 2.97
CA LEU A 228 14.79 1.16 2.39
C LEU A 228 16.01 0.89 3.28
N GLU A 229 15.86 0.67 4.57
CA GLU A 229 16.96 0.19 5.41
C GLU A 229 17.10 -1.34 5.28
N GLY A 230 15.97 -2.03 5.06
CA GLY A 230 15.93 -3.47 4.85
C GLY A 230 16.75 -3.94 3.65
N GLY A 231 17.53 -5.00 3.85
CA GLY A 231 18.39 -5.60 2.82
C GLY A 231 17.66 -6.42 1.75
N SER A 232 16.33 -6.56 1.82
CA SER A 232 15.57 -7.39 0.87
C SER A 232 15.54 -6.80 -0.55
N PHE A 233 15.64 -5.47 -0.69
CA PHE A 233 15.53 -4.78 -1.98
C PHE A 233 16.61 -3.69 -2.11
N PRO A 234 17.91 -4.06 -2.14
CA PRO A 234 19.03 -3.12 -2.07
C PRO A 234 19.16 -2.25 -3.33
N HIS A 235 18.58 -2.68 -4.43
CA HIS A 235 18.59 -1.99 -5.73
C HIS A 235 17.24 -1.37 -6.08
N HIS A 236 16.42 -1.02 -5.09
CA HIS A 236 15.12 -0.39 -5.33
C HIS A 236 14.96 0.87 -4.48
N THR A 237 14.19 1.82 -5.01
CA THR A 237 13.68 2.98 -4.28
C THR A 237 12.24 2.72 -3.84
N ALA A 238 11.81 3.22 -2.68
CA ALA A 238 10.43 3.14 -2.20
C ALA A 238 9.68 4.43 -2.55
N VAL A 239 8.45 4.31 -3.06
CA VAL A 239 7.54 5.42 -3.30
C VAL A 239 6.20 5.11 -2.65
N PRO A 240 5.65 6.03 -1.84
CA PRO A 240 4.37 5.80 -1.20
C PRO A 240 3.23 6.18 -2.16
N VAL A 241 2.19 5.36 -2.17
CA VAL A 241 0.94 5.57 -2.90
C VAL A 241 -0.21 5.37 -1.92
N SER A 242 -0.79 6.45 -1.42
CA SER A 242 -1.99 6.36 -0.59
C SER A 242 -3.25 6.39 -1.46
N ARG A 243 -4.21 5.49 -1.19
CA ARG A 243 -5.57 5.61 -1.70
C ARG A 243 -6.54 5.70 -0.53
N ALA A 244 -7.14 6.87 -0.34
CA ALA A 244 -8.25 7.05 0.59
C ALA A 244 -9.54 6.52 -0.07
N PHE A 245 -10.23 5.60 0.58
CA PHE A 245 -11.56 5.16 0.13
C PHE A 245 -12.61 5.92 0.94
N LYS A 246 -13.35 6.81 0.28
CA LYS A 246 -14.58 7.40 0.83
C LYS A 246 -15.76 6.45 0.68
N LEU A 247 -15.70 5.30 1.31
CA LEU A 247 -16.89 4.50 1.58
C LEU A 247 -16.72 4.09 3.03
N TYR A 248 -17.05 5.02 3.93
CA TYR A 248 -16.87 4.93 5.38
C TYR A 248 -15.41 4.68 5.81
N GLU A 249 -14.73 5.74 6.28
CA GLU A 249 -13.67 5.68 7.30
C GLU A 249 -12.49 4.68 7.11
N PHE A 250 -12.03 4.47 5.87
CA PHE A 250 -10.90 3.56 5.59
C PHE A 250 -9.82 4.16 4.67
N SER A 251 -8.57 4.05 5.12
CA SER A 251 -7.39 4.45 4.34
C SER A 251 -6.53 3.24 3.99
N LEU A 252 -6.30 3.03 2.70
CA LEU A 252 -5.40 2.02 2.18
C LEU A 252 -4.06 2.66 1.81
N LEU A 253 -2.99 2.22 2.45
CA LEU A 253 -1.63 2.65 2.12
C LEU A 253 -0.96 1.58 1.27
N LEU A 254 -0.67 1.91 0.01
CA LEU A 254 0.17 1.09 -0.87
C LEU A 254 1.57 1.71 -0.89
N THR A 255 2.60 0.91 -0.69
CA THR A 255 3.98 1.33 -0.89
C THR A 255 4.57 0.46 -1.99
N SER A 256 5.01 1.10 -3.06
CA SER A 256 5.58 0.43 -4.23
C SER A 256 7.07 0.69 -4.31
N PHE A 257 7.82 -0.27 -4.84
CA PHE A 257 9.27 -0.15 -5.02
C PHE A 257 9.62 -0.17 -6.51
N PHE A 258 10.54 0.69 -6.94
CA PHE A 258 10.98 0.79 -8.34
C PHE A 258 12.47 0.64 -8.48
N ASP A 259 12.89 0.02 -9.59
CA ASP A 259 14.03 0.48 -10.38
C ASP A 259 13.99 0.03 -11.86
N LYS A 260 14.44 0.91 -12.77
CA LYS A 260 14.96 0.62 -14.13
C LYS A 260 15.88 1.73 -14.63
#